data_AF-A0A1Q6FXD2-F1
#
_entry.id   AF-A0A1Q6FXD2-F1
#
_cell.length_a   1.000
_cell.length_b   1.000
_cell.length_c   1.000
_cell.angle_alpha   90.00
_cell.angle_beta   90.00
_cell.angle_gamma   90.00
#
_symmetry.space_group_name_H-M   'P 1'
#
loop_
_entity.id
_entity.type
_entity.pdbx_description
1 polymer ?
#
loop_
_entity_poly.entity_id
_entity_poly.type
_entity_poly.pdbx_seq_one_letter_code
_entity_poly.pdbx_strand_id
1 'polypeptide(L)'
;MNFQTSCMILVRDEQQQIELQKWMNGIGWRIRGGRDSKHCFLVADTDENAALWMELDESAREWFGHDFYDCGENIEMFKALAAMNSDHDREQWFVAHAVIRFERLKDTIQTQTGERLIMAGEWFKVLIPRASDIRAKWMAAVAPKQLSHKATKDEIIEHFNRQKK
;
A
#
# COMPACT_ATOMS: atom_id res chain seq x y z
N MET A 1 1.34 -11.91 -14.07
CA MET A 1 1.71 -12.06 -12.64
C MET A 1 0.78 -11.17 -11.86
N ASN A 2 0.01 -11.71 -10.93
CA ASN A 2 -0.79 -10.88 -10.02
C ASN A 2 0.18 -10.14 -9.10
N PHE A 3 0.16 -8.82 -9.17
CA PHE A 3 0.98 -7.96 -8.31
C PHE A 3 0.34 -7.79 -6.93
N GLN A 4 -0.93 -8.18 -6.77
CA GLN A 4 -1.69 -7.99 -5.54
C GLN A 4 -1.27 -9.02 -4.49
N THR A 5 -1.35 -8.63 -3.21
CA THR A 5 -1.06 -9.49 -2.06
C THR A 5 -2.25 -9.43 -1.11
N SER A 6 -2.83 -10.59 -0.81
CA SER A 6 -3.81 -10.69 0.27
C SER A 6 -3.11 -10.44 1.62
N CYS A 7 -3.65 -9.53 2.43
CA CYS A 7 -3.03 -9.09 3.69
C CYS A 7 -4.06 -8.75 4.74
N MET A 8 -3.66 -8.80 6.01
CA MET A 8 -4.52 -8.44 7.14
C MET A 8 -3.83 -7.52 8.13
N ILE A 9 -4.62 -6.80 8.91
CA ILE A 9 -4.13 -5.90 9.97
C ILE A 9 -5.09 -5.88 11.15
N LEU A 10 -4.54 -5.84 12.36
CA LEU A 10 -5.28 -5.54 13.58
C LEU A 10 -5.40 -4.03 13.78
N VAL A 11 -6.63 -3.51 13.86
CA VAL A 11 -6.87 -2.08 14.13
C VAL A 11 -7.72 -1.95 15.40
N ARG A 12 -7.09 -1.51 16.49
CA ARG A 12 -7.75 -1.40 17.81
C ARG A 12 -8.57 -0.14 17.99
N ASP A 13 -8.14 0.96 17.37
CA ASP A 13 -8.77 2.27 17.51
C ASP A 13 -9.90 2.46 16.49
N GLU A 14 -11.09 2.85 16.96
CA GLU A 14 -12.30 3.00 16.12
C GLU A 14 -12.13 4.11 15.06
N GLN A 15 -11.45 5.21 15.40
CA GLN A 15 -11.22 6.30 14.47
C GLN A 15 -10.28 5.87 13.33
N GLN A 16 -9.21 5.12 13.64
CA GLN A 16 -8.34 4.49 12.65
C GLN A 16 -9.11 3.51 11.76
N GLN A 17 -10.06 2.74 12.32
CA GLN A 17 -10.92 1.86 11.51
C GLN A 17 -11.79 2.66 10.53
N ILE A 18 -12.40 3.77 10.97
CA ILE A 18 -13.18 4.68 10.10
C ILE A 18 -12.32 5.20 8.95
N GLU A 19 -11.13 5.69 9.27
CA GLU A 19 -10.22 6.31 8.31
C GLU A 19 -9.67 5.29 7.31
N LEU A 20 -9.26 4.12 7.80
CA LEU A 20 -8.75 3.05 6.96
C LEU A 20 -9.83 2.52 6.02
N GLN A 21 -11.06 2.34 6.50
CA GLN A 21 -12.17 1.93 5.64
C GLN A 21 -12.46 2.96 4.54
N LYS A 22 -12.46 4.26 4.87
CA LYS A 22 -12.63 5.34 3.87
C LYS A 22 -11.50 5.30 2.84
N TRP A 23 -10.27 5.09 3.29
CA TRP A 23 -9.11 4.98 2.41
C TRP A 23 -9.20 3.76 1.48
N MET A 24 -9.57 2.59 2.00
CA MET A 24 -9.77 1.35 1.22
C MET A 24 -10.82 1.52 0.13
N ASN A 25 -11.99 2.10 0.46
CA ASN A 25 -12.99 2.48 -0.55
C ASN A 25 -12.39 3.45 -1.58
N GLY A 26 -11.58 4.40 -1.12
CA GLY A 26 -10.92 5.39 -1.96
C GLY A 26 -10.03 4.76 -3.03
N ILE A 27 -9.33 3.66 -2.73
CA ILE A 27 -8.46 2.96 -3.69
C ILE A 27 -9.16 1.83 -4.47
N GLY A 28 -10.47 1.63 -4.25
CA GLY A 28 -11.30 0.74 -5.07
C GLY A 28 -11.67 -0.60 -4.44
N TRP A 29 -11.27 -0.86 -3.18
CA TRP A 29 -11.70 -2.06 -2.47
C TRP A 29 -13.17 -2.00 -2.09
N ARG A 30 -13.91 -3.08 -2.34
CA ARG A 30 -15.28 -3.24 -1.85
C ARG A 30 -15.25 -3.68 -0.39
N ILE A 31 -15.77 -2.86 0.51
CA ILE A 31 -15.93 -3.25 1.92
C ILE A 31 -17.13 -4.18 2.09
N ARG A 32 -16.93 -5.31 2.78
CA ARG A 32 -17.99 -6.23 3.21
C ARG A 32 -17.97 -6.38 4.74
N GLY A 33 -19.12 -6.72 5.31
CA GLY A 33 -19.29 -6.86 6.76
C GLY A 33 -19.47 -5.52 7.48
N GLY A 34 -19.73 -5.61 8.79
CA GLY A 34 -19.86 -4.49 9.70
C GLY A 34 -18.61 -4.31 10.56
N ARG A 35 -18.43 -3.11 11.13
CA ARG A 35 -17.48 -2.88 12.20
C ARG A 35 -18.19 -3.17 13.51
N ASP A 36 -17.96 -4.36 14.06
CA ASP A 36 -18.41 -4.68 15.40
C ASP A 36 -17.37 -4.12 16.38
N SER A 37 -17.80 -3.55 17.49
CA SER A 37 -16.99 -2.68 18.37
C SER A 37 -15.83 -3.37 19.11
N LYS A 38 -15.46 -4.60 18.73
CA LYS A 38 -14.43 -5.43 19.35
C LYS A 38 -13.41 -5.85 18.31
N HIS A 39 -12.13 -5.58 18.61
CA HIS A 39 -10.93 -6.08 17.92
C HIS A 39 -11.13 -6.61 16.49
N CYS A 40 -11.44 -5.70 15.55
CA CYS A 40 -11.66 -6.09 14.18
C CYS A 40 -10.34 -6.07 13.41
N PHE A 41 -9.96 -7.23 12.91
CA PHE A 41 -9.00 -7.32 11.83
C PHE A 41 -9.64 -6.80 10.55
N LEU A 42 -8.88 -6.08 9.74
CA LEU A 42 -9.24 -5.82 8.36
C LEU A 42 -8.45 -6.77 7.48
N VAL A 43 -9.15 -7.58 6.70
CA VAL A 43 -8.56 -8.49 5.72
C VAL A 43 -8.82 -7.91 4.33
N ALA A 44 -7.78 -7.72 3.53
CA ALA A 44 -7.87 -7.41 2.10
C ALA A 44 -7.64 -8.71 1.32
N ASP A 45 -8.71 -9.23 0.73
CA ASP A 45 -8.70 -10.51 0.02
C ASP A 45 -8.76 -10.30 -1.50
N THR A 46 -7.63 -10.59 -2.14
CA THR A 46 -7.47 -10.41 -3.59
C THR A 46 -8.31 -11.39 -4.41
N ASP A 47 -8.64 -12.57 -3.88
CA ASP A 47 -9.47 -13.57 -4.56
C ASP A 47 -10.94 -13.14 -4.56
N GLU A 48 -11.41 -12.55 -3.45
CA GLU A 48 -12.77 -11.99 -3.36
C GLU A 48 -12.91 -10.57 -3.92
N ASN A 49 -11.78 -9.93 -4.23
CA ASN A 49 -11.70 -8.50 -4.56
C ASN A 49 -12.49 -7.64 -3.57
N ALA A 50 -12.34 -7.95 -2.28
CA ALA A 50 -13.08 -7.34 -1.19
C ALA A 50 -12.21 -7.19 0.06
N ALA A 51 -12.55 -6.20 0.88
CA ALA A 51 -11.98 -6.09 2.21
C ALA A 51 -13.06 -6.33 3.26
N LEU A 52 -12.74 -7.14 4.26
CA LEU A 52 -13.67 -7.62 5.26
C LEU A 52 -13.17 -7.24 6.65
N TRP A 53 -14.06 -6.67 7.46
CA TRP A 53 -13.85 -6.57 8.90
C TRP A 53 -14.22 -7.90 9.55
N MET A 54 -13.32 -8.45 10.35
CA MET A 54 -13.46 -9.75 10.98
C MET A 54 -13.03 -9.68 12.44
N GLU A 55 -13.85 -10.20 13.34
CA GLU A 55 -13.42 -10.47 14.73
C GLU A 55 -12.62 -11.77 14.71
N LEU A 56 -11.31 -11.67 14.92
CA LEU A 56 -10.42 -12.84 15.01
C LEU A 56 -9.82 -12.88 16.42
N ASP A 57 -9.84 -14.05 17.03
CA ASP A 57 -9.00 -14.35 18.20
C ASP A 57 -7.56 -14.68 17.77
N GLU A 58 -6.67 -14.88 18.75
CA GLU A 58 -5.26 -15.18 18.48
C GLU A 58 -5.07 -16.47 17.67
N SER A 59 -5.92 -17.49 17.88
CA SER A 59 -5.84 -18.76 17.15
C SER A 59 -6.27 -18.59 15.70
N ALA A 60 -7.34 -17.83 15.46
CA ALA A 60 -7.79 -17.49 14.12
C ALA A 60 -6.74 -16.64 13.39
N ARG A 61 -6.08 -15.69 14.07
CA ARG A 61 -5.00 -14.90 13.48
C ARG A 61 -3.86 -15.78 12.95
N GLU A 62 -3.39 -16.76 13.71
CA GLU A 62 -2.34 -17.68 13.24
C GLU A 62 -2.79 -18.44 11.99
N TRP A 63 -4.04 -18.91 11.98
CA TRP A 63 -4.59 -19.65 10.86
C TRP A 63 -4.72 -18.78 9.59
N PHE A 64 -5.23 -17.56 9.72
CA PHE A 64 -5.30 -16.59 8.63
C PHE A 64 -3.92 -16.15 8.14
N GLY A 65 -2.88 -16.21 8.99
CA GLY A 65 -1.50 -15.91 8.61
C GLY A 65 -0.93 -16.82 7.51
N HIS A 66 -1.58 -17.96 7.23
CA HIS A 66 -1.23 -18.82 6.10
C HIS A 66 -1.72 -18.28 4.75
N ASP A 67 -2.88 -17.63 4.72
CA ASP A 67 -3.52 -17.14 3.50
C ASP A 67 -3.29 -15.64 3.29
N PHE A 68 -3.14 -14.89 4.38
CA PHE A 68 -3.00 -13.44 4.41
C PHE A 68 -1.70 -13.04 5.09
N TYR A 69 -0.95 -12.13 4.47
CA TYR A 69 0.21 -11.56 5.15
C TYR A 69 -0.23 -10.70 6.34
N ASP A 70 0.19 -11.07 7.55
CA ASP A 70 -0.13 -10.36 8.78
C ASP A 70 0.73 -9.10 8.97
N CYS A 71 0.09 -7.94 8.89
CA CYS A 71 0.77 -6.66 9.10
C CYS A 71 0.96 -6.27 10.58
N GLY A 72 0.41 -7.06 11.51
CA GLY A 72 0.32 -6.72 12.92
C GLY A 72 -0.56 -5.50 13.09
N GLU A 73 -0.01 -4.42 13.64
CA GLU A 73 -0.71 -3.14 13.84
C GLU A 73 -0.14 -2.04 12.90
N ASN A 74 0.71 -2.39 11.93
CA ASN A 74 1.34 -1.42 11.03
C ASN A 74 0.41 -1.05 9.85
N ILE A 75 -0.35 0.04 10.04
CA ILE A 75 -1.31 0.57 9.05
C ILE A 75 -0.65 0.93 7.72
N GLU A 76 0.53 1.54 7.73
CA GLU A 76 1.17 1.97 6.48
C GLU A 76 1.71 0.79 5.66
N MET A 77 2.21 -0.26 6.31
CA MET A 77 2.58 -1.50 5.64
C MET A 77 1.35 -2.20 5.04
N PHE A 78 0.24 -2.25 5.77
CA PHE A 78 -1.03 -2.79 5.24
C PHE A 78 -1.49 -1.99 4.02
N LYS A 79 -1.52 -0.65 4.10
CA LYS A 79 -1.87 0.20 2.96
C LYS A 79 -0.95 -0.03 1.77
N ALA A 80 0.35 -0.17 2.00
CA ALA A 80 1.32 -0.42 0.93
C ALA A 80 1.03 -1.73 0.19
N LEU A 81 0.71 -2.80 0.92
CA LEU A 81 0.35 -4.10 0.34
C LEU A 81 -1.03 -4.07 -0.33
N ALA A 82 -2.04 -3.48 0.32
CA ALA A 82 -3.41 -3.38 -0.20
C ALA A 82 -3.52 -2.49 -1.45
N ALA A 83 -2.63 -1.52 -1.61
CA ALA A 83 -2.57 -0.66 -2.81
C ALA A 83 -1.85 -1.33 -3.99
N MET A 84 -1.20 -2.49 -3.79
CA MET A 84 -0.48 -3.17 -4.86
C MET A 84 -1.42 -3.49 -6.03
N ASN A 85 -1.14 -2.94 -7.20
CA ASN A 85 -1.99 -3.11 -8.38
C ASN A 85 -1.14 -3.09 -9.67
N SER A 86 -1.48 -3.94 -10.65
CA SER A 86 -0.87 -3.94 -11.98
C SER A 86 -1.34 -2.80 -12.87
N ASP A 87 -2.61 -2.41 -12.74
CA ASP A 87 -3.37 -1.61 -13.69
C ASP A 87 -3.22 -0.12 -13.46
N HIS A 88 -3.05 0.30 -12.20
CA HIS A 88 -2.81 1.69 -11.84
C HIS A 88 -1.78 1.84 -10.72
N ASP A 89 -1.27 3.06 -10.54
CA ASP A 89 -0.18 3.36 -9.61
C ASP A 89 -0.65 4.08 -8.35
N ARG A 90 -1.97 4.29 -8.19
CA ARG A 90 -2.52 5.04 -7.05
C ARG A 90 -2.21 4.35 -5.72
N GLU A 91 -1.67 5.12 -4.77
CA GLU A 91 -1.16 4.70 -3.46
C GLU A 91 -0.06 3.61 -3.50
N GLN A 92 0.47 3.30 -4.69
CA GLN A 92 1.53 2.32 -4.88
C GLN A 92 2.88 2.91 -4.45
N TRP A 93 3.69 2.07 -3.80
CA TRP A 93 5.08 2.36 -3.46
C TRP A 93 6.05 1.97 -4.58
N PHE A 94 7.11 2.75 -4.72
CA PHE A 94 8.17 2.59 -5.69
C PHE A 94 9.54 2.77 -5.05
N VAL A 95 10.53 2.12 -5.64
CA VAL A 95 11.96 2.25 -5.29
C VAL A 95 12.68 2.93 -6.43
N ALA A 96 13.41 4.01 -6.14
CA ALA A 96 14.21 4.72 -7.14
C ALA A 96 15.57 4.04 -7.39
N HIS A 97 16.01 4.00 -8.64
CA HIS A 97 17.32 3.52 -9.09
C HIS A 97 18.26 4.66 -9.52
N ALA A 98 17.73 5.87 -9.65
CA ALA A 98 18.47 7.07 -10.01
C ALA A 98 17.95 8.27 -9.22
N VAL A 99 18.65 9.40 -9.31
CA VAL A 99 18.15 10.66 -8.75
C VAL A 99 16.96 11.14 -9.57
N ILE A 100 15.81 11.32 -8.92
CA ILE A 100 14.57 11.82 -9.52
C ILE A 100 14.25 13.18 -8.91
N ARG A 101 14.26 14.22 -9.72
CA ARG A 101 13.85 15.58 -9.31
C ARG A 101 12.52 15.91 -9.93
N PHE A 102 11.63 16.50 -9.15
CA PHE A 102 10.35 16.94 -9.66
C PHE A 102 10.13 18.44 -9.59
N GLU A 103 9.56 18.99 -10.66
CA GLU A 103 9.29 20.41 -10.79
C GLU A 103 8.00 20.85 -10.08
N ARG A 104 6.94 20.03 -10.08
CA ARG A 104 5.65 20.30 -9.43
C ARG A 104 5.03 19.00 -8.91
N LEU A 105 4.86 18.89 -7.58
CA LEU A 105 4.53 17.61 -6.94
C LEU A 105 3.61 17.59 -5.74
N LYS A 106 3.28 18.74 -5.14
CA LYS A 106 2.80 18.73 -3.75
C LYS A 106 1.60 17.81 -3.49
N ASP A 107 0.82 17.51 -4.53
CA ASP A 107 -0.37 16.70 -4.40
C ASP A 107 -0.25 15.30 -5.06
N THR A 108 0.81 15.00 -5.84
CA THR A 108 0.89 13.78 -6.67
C THR A 108 1.77 12.67 -6.11
N ILE A 109 2.81 12.98 -5.33
CA ILE A 109 3.76 12.00 -4.78
C ILE A 109 4.08 12.34 -3.33
N GLN A 110 4.20 11.32 -2.50
CA GLN A 110 4.69 11.38 -1.14
C GLN A 110 6.07 10.71 -1.08
N THR A 111 7.08 11.44 -0.62
CA THR A 111 8.41 10.91 -0.31
C THR A 111 8.56 10.74 1.20
N GLN A 112 9.51 9.92 1.64
CA GLN A 112 9.75 9.74 3.08
C GLN A 112 10.29 11.00 3.75
N THR A 113 11.14 11.73 3.05
CA THR A 113 11.78 12.97 3.51
C THR A 113 10.88 14.20 3.33
N GLY A 114 9.79 14.08 2.56
CA GLY A 114 8.99 15.22 2.09
C GLY A 114 9.70 16.09 1.05
N GLU A 115 10.93 15.74 0.66
CA GLU A 115 11.70 16.45 -0.35
C GLU A 115 11.23 16.13 -1.76
N ARG A 116 11.49 17.06 -2.69
CA ARG A 116 11.17 16.92 -4.13
C ARG A 116 12.28 16.27 -4.94
N LEU A 117 13.36 15.90 -4.26
CA LEU A 117 14.49 15.19 -4.80
C LEU A 117 14.45 13.80 -4.16
N ILE A 118 14.39 12.76 -4.99
CA ILE A 118 14.48 11.38 -4.56
C ILE A 118 15.84 10.87 -4.98
N MET A 119 16.63 10.42 -4.02
CA MET A 119 17.94 9.82 -4.28
C MET A 119 17.79 8.36 -4.72
N ALA A 120 18.79 7.84 -5.42
CA ALA A 120 18.82 6.42 -5.76
C ALA A 120 18.77 5.56 -4.47
N GLY A 121 17.89 4.57 -4.45
CA GLY A 121 17.60 3.72 -3.29
C GLY A 121 16.49 4.24 -2.38
N GLU A 122 16.02 5.47 -2.57
CA GLU A 122 14.92 6.02 -1.78
C GLU A 122 13.55 5.56 -2.29
N TRP A 123 12.57 5.68 -1.38
CA TRP A 123 11.21 5.21 -1.54
C TRP A 123 10.24 6.37 -1.71
N PHE A 124 9.24 6.17 -2.56
CA PHE A 124 8.14 7.11 -2.73
C PHE A 124 6.82 6.41 -3.03
N LYS A 125 5.72 7.10 -2.71
CA LYS A 125 4.34 6.65 -2.93
C LYS A 125 3.60 7.62 -3.84
N VAL A 126 2.80 7.13 -4.77
CA VAL A 126 1.99 7.96 -5.68
C VAL A 126 0.60 8.22 -5.08
N LEU A 127 0.09 9.46 -5.09
CA LEU A 127 -1.16 9.84 -4.40
C LEU A 127 -2.40 10.07 -5.30
N ILE A 128 -2.24 10.34 -6.61
CA ILE A 128 -3.36 10.83 -7.47
C ILE A 128 -3.83 9.83 -8.55
N PRO A 129 -5.15 9.75 -8.83
CA PRO A 129 -5.79 8.80 -9.78
C PRO A 129 -5.53 9.02 -11.28
N ARG A 130 -4.91 10.14 -11.71
CA ARG A 130 -4.56 10.36 -13.13
C ARG A 130 -3.17 9.81 -13.45
N ALA A 131 -3.01 8.51 -13.20
CA ALA A 131 -1.76 7.77 -13.46
C ALA A 131 -1.46 7.60 -14.96
N SER A 132 -2.43 7.87 -15.86
CA SER A 132 -2.13 7.92 -17.30
C SER A 132 -1.05 8.96 -17.60
N ASP A 133 -0.94 10.03 -16.80
CA ASP A 133 0.03 11.11 -17.02
C ASP A 133 1.34 10.93 -16.25
N ILE A 134 1.35 10.31 -15.06
CA ILE A 134 2.61 10.12 -14.30
C ILE A 134 3.46 9.09 -15.03
N ARG A 135 2.90 7.89 -15.30
CA ARG A 135 3.62 6.87 -16.05
C ARG A 135 3.90 7.33 -17.48
N ALA A 136 2.95 7.93 -18.22
CA ALA A 136 3.23 8.39 -19.58
C ALA A 136 4.26 9.55 -19.67
N LYS A 137 4.27 10.51 -18.72
CA LYS A 137 5.29 11.57 -18.70
C LYS A 137 6.67 11.05 -18.28
N TRP A 138 6.74 10.03 -17.44
CA TRP A 138 8.00 9.37 -17.08
C TRP A 138 8.54 8.49 -18.22
N MET A 139 7.65 7.74 -18.88
CA MET A 139 7.96 6.83 -20.00
C MET A 139 8.38 7.56 -21.28
N ALA A 140 7.97 8.81 -21.46
CA ALA A 140 8.36 9.62 -22.62
C ALA A 140 9.80 10.16 -22.55
N ALA A 141 10.43 10.19 -21.36
CA ALA A 141 11.72 10.83 -21.15
C ALA A 141 12.91 9.84 -21.06
N VAL A 142 12.71 8.61 -20.54
CA VAL A 142 13.81 7.66 -20.32
C VAL A 142 13.30 6.21 -20.39
N ALA A 143 14.17 5.27 -20.78
CA ALA A 143 13.85 3.85 -20.84
C ALA A 143 13.27 3.34 -19.50
N PRO A 144 12.08 2.71 -19.49
CA PRO A 144 11.21 2.52 -18.32
C PRO A 144 11.79 1.81 -17.10
N LYS A 145 12.86 1.03 -17.28
CA LYS A 145 13.43 0.15 -16.24
C LYS A 145 14.64 0.76 -15.51
N GLN A 146 15.08 1.96 -15.90
CA GLN A 146 16.35 2.51 -15.41
C GLN A 146 16.21 3.46 -14.21
N LEU A 147 15.02 4.03 -13.97
CA LEU A 147 14.86 5.08 -12.96
C LEU A 147 14.19 4.63 -11.66
N SER A 148 13.23 3.70 -11.73
CA SER A 148 12.53 3.15 -10.57
C SER A 148 11.73 1.90 -10.96
N HIS A 149 11.19 1.20 -9.98
CA HIS A 149 10.21 0.14 -10.20
C HIS A 149 9.14 0.14 -9.10
N LYS A 150 7.99 -0.48 -9.37
CA LYS A 150 6.96 -0.74 -8.36
C LYS A 150 7.54 -1.69 -7.32
N ALA A 151 7.51 -1.29 -6.06
CA ALA A 151 7.98 -2.14 -4.98
C ALA A 151 7.20 -3.46 -4.98
N THR A 152 7.95 -4.56 -4.86
CA THR A 152 7.40 -5.90 -4.70
C THR A 152 6.88 -6.11 -3.27
N LYS A 153 6.11 -7.18 -3.07
CA LYS A 153 5.64 -7.59 -1.74
C LYS A 153 6.82 -7.70 -0.76
N ASP A 154 7.88 -8.39 -1.17
CA ASP A 154 9.03 -8.67 -0.31
C ASP A 154 9.79 -7.40 0.05
N GLU A 155 9.98 -6.49 -0.90
CA GLU A 155 10.63 -5.20 -0.63
C GLU A 155 9.80 -4.33 0.30
N ILE A 156 8.47 -4.28 0.15
CA ILE A 156 7.57 -3.56 1.05
C ILE A 156 7.71 -4.13 2.47
N ILE A 157 7.61 -5.45 2.61
CA ILE A 157 7.73 -6.16 3.89
C ILE A 157 9.08 -5.84 4.55
N GLU A 158 10.17 -5.97 3.80
CA GLU A 158 11.51 -5.70 4.28
C GLU A 158 11.66 -4.25 4.74
N HIS A 159 11.18 -3.31 3.93
CA HIS A 159 11.27 -1.88 4.20
C HIS A 159 10.57 -1.50 5.51
N PHE A 160 9.30 -1.89 5.68
CA PHE A 160 8.52 -1.52 6.86
C PHE A 160 8.94 -2.31 8.11
N ASN A 161 9.49 -3.53 7.97
CA ASN A 161 10.03 -4.26 9.12
C ASN A 161 11.38 -3.70 9.59
N ARG A 162 12.21 -3.15 8.69
CA ARG A 162 13.46 -2.45 9.08
C ARG A 162 13.18 -1.19 9.92
N GLN A 163 12.06 -0.51 9.66
CA GLN A 163 11.64 0.69 10.40
C GLN A 163 11.09 0.39 11.81
N LYS A 164 10.81 -0.87 12.15
CA LYS A 164 10.36 -1.27 13.50
C LYS A 164 11.49 -1.37 14.53
N LYS A 165 12.76 -1.31 14.09
CA LYS A 165 13.95 -1.33 14.94
C LYS A 165 14.37 0.08 15.32
#